data_AF-A0A9P4WWG4-F1
#
_entry.id   AF-A0A9P4WWG4-F1
#
_cell.length_a   1.000
_cell.length_b   1.000
_cell.length_c   1.000
_cell.angle_alpha   90.00
_cell.angle_beta   90.00
_cell.angle_gamma   90.00
#
_symmetry.space_group_name_H-M   'P 1'
#
loop_
_entity.id
_entity.type
_entity.pdbx_description
1 polymer ?
#
loop_
_entity_poly.entity_id
_entity_poly.type
_entity_poly.pdbx_seq_one_letter_code
_entity_poly.pdbx_strand_id
1 'polypeptide(L)'
;MVKLGALAFGLFTVVAQVSAQQTVKVMPFGASIVSRCWRANLQAKLRNDKVTNFDFVGSQKSTCGGTNVDQDHEGHPGSQAVDYVAKGNLTVWLDQNPPDVILMLLGTNDVLIGKRSTGDILKAYDTLIAQMRAKNPKMHIIFSNLLPLDTARWPQTAADGIVNLNTAIRQYAPSKSTRDSPVTFVDNFTNFDPVKDTTDGEHPNDAGNEKMATKFFGPTRDAIKAISGTDTKQKGQAQAAQDQLAATPTLTTSTVKSTAQAKSTSAPSSSQAQSDELGDRRAQDQSDTEYPASFVSIELEGAMAPECLEMFAVGDIEGTVEAERPIGVEFTGDSRILDHFIDRRSYNADFSQPF
;
A
#
# COMPACT_ATOMS: atom_id res chain seq x y z
N MET A 1 18.78 -44.23 67.85
CA MET A 1 18.13 -44.27 66.53
C MET A 1 17.30 -43.02 66.37
N VAL A 2 17.73 -42.03 65.59
CA VAL A 2 16.90 -40.87 65.23
C VAL A 2 17.05 -40.67 63.72
N LYS A 3 15.98 -40.93 62.97
CA LYS A 3 15.87 -40.63 61.54
C LYS A 3 15.34 -39.19 61.42
N LEU A 4 16.14 -38.27 60.90
CA LEU A 4 15.64 -36.98 60.42
C LEU A 4 15.34 -37.09 58.93
N GLY A 5 14.08 -36.82 58.57
CA GLY A 5 13.58 -36.82 57.20
C GLY A 5 14.17 -35.67 56.39
N ALA A 6 14.52 -35.96 55.15
CA ALA A 6 14.94 -34.97 54.17
C ALA A 6 13.71 -34.18 53.68
N LEU A 7 13.67 -32.87 53.97
CA LEU A 7 12.81 -31.93 53.26
C LEU A 7 13.38 -31.70 51.87
N ALA A 8 12.65 -32.12 50.84
CA ALA A 8 12.93 -31.75 49.46
C ALA A 8 12.43 -30.32 49.21
N PHE A 9 13.35 -29.36 49.13
CA PHE A 9 13.05 -28.04 48.58
C PHE A 9 12.91 -28.17 47.06
N GLY A 10 11.67 -28.10 46.57
CA GLY A 10 11.39 -27.97 45.13
C GLY A 10 11.87 -26.60 44.64
N LEU A 11 12.95 -26.60 43.86
CA LEU A 11 13.49 -25.40 43.22
C LEU A 11 12.60 -25.02 42.02
N PHE A 12 11.65 -24.09 42.23
CA PHE A 12 10.91 -23.47 41.13
C PHE A 12 11.87 -22.59 40.32
N THR A 13 12.33 -23.09 39.17
CA THR A 13 13.08 -22.30 38.19
C THR A 13 12.06 -21.52 37.36
N VAL A 14 11.90 -20.23 37.66
CA VAL A 14 11.19 -19.30 36.76
C VAL A 14 12.12 -19.04 35.58
N VAL A 15 11.92 -19.76 34.48
CA VAL A 15 12.58 -19.45 33.20
C VAL A 15 11.92 -18.20 32.66
N ALA A 16 12.50 -17.03 32.92
CA ALA A 16 12.13 -15.82 32.22
C ALA A 16 12.56 -15.98 30.74
N GLN A 17 11.64 -16.41 29.88
CA GLN A 17 11.86 -16.34 28.44
C GLN A 17 11.91 -14.87 28.04
N VAL A 18 13.12 -14.33 27.94
CA VAL A 18 13.37 -13.08 27.23
C VAL A 18 13.02 -13.34 25.77
N SER A 19 11.82 -12.95 25.37
CA SER A 19 11.43 -12.98 23.96
C SER A 19 12.31 -12.00 23.20
N ALA A 20 13.24 -12.52 22.39
CA ALA A 20 13.99 -11.69 21.46
C ALA A 20 12.99 -10.99 20.53
N GLN A 21 12.97 -9.65 20.57
CA GLN A 21 12.13 -8.85 19.69
C GLN A 21 12.56 -9.10 18.25
N GLN A 22 11.60 -9.37 17.37
CA GLN A 22 11.88 -9.60 15.95
C GLN A 22 12.53 -8.36 15.34
N THR A 23 13.58 -8.56 14.55
CA THR A 23 14.19 -7.51 13.76
C THR A 23 13.26 -7.16 12.60
N VAL A 24 12.81 -5.91 12.56
CA VAL A 24 11.96 -5.37 11.48
C VAL A 24 12.83 -4.89 10.33
N LYS A 25 12.59 -5.41 9.13
CA LYS A 25 13.33 -5.03 7.93
C LYS A 25 12.75 -3.77 7.30
N VAL A 26 13.59 -2.75 7.13
CA VAL A 26 13.21 -1.43 6.60
C VAL A 26 13.96 -1.20 5.29
N MET A 27 13.25 -1.01 4.19
CA MET A 27 13.87 -0.70 2.89
C MET A 27 13.63 0.76 2.51
N PRO A 28 14.67 1.62 2.57
CA PRO A 28 14.65 2.91 1.89
C PRO A 28 14.66 2.70 0.38
N PHE A 29 13.61 3.13 -0.32
CA PHE A 29 13.38 2.82 -1.72
C PHE A 29 13.18 4.08 -2.57
N GLY A 30 13.92 4.19 -3.67
CA GLY A 30 13.77 5.30 -4.60
C GLY A 30 14.99 5.54 -5.48
N ALA A 31 15.29 6.82 -5.75
CA ALA A 31 16.38 7.21 -6.64
C ALA A 31 17.62 7.77 -5.88
N SER A 32 18.29 8.78 -6.43
CA SER A 32 19.51 9.39 -5.86
C SER A 32 19.31 9.98 -4.48
N ILE A 33 18.17 10.64 -4.20
CA ILE A 33 17.89 11.24 -2.89
C ILE A 33 17.90 10.17 -1.78
N VAL A 34 17.48 8.94 -2.07
CA VAL A 34 17.49 7.83 -1.10
C VAL A 34 18.91 7.39 -0.74
N SER A 35 19.87 7.53 -1.65
CA SER A 35 21.29 7.23 -1.36
C SER A 35 21.93 8.22 -0.37
N ARG A 36 21.30 9.38 -0.09
CA ARG A 36 21.81 10.40 0.83
C ARG A 36 21.69 10.00 2.30
N CYS A 37 22.27 10.81 3.18
CA CYS A 37 22.54 10.43 4.57
C CYS A 37 21.43 10.71 5.58
N TRP A 38 20.24 11.14 5.14
CA TRP A 38 19.06 11.19 6.01
C TRP A 38 18.75 9.83 6.66
N ARG A 39 19.11 8.72 6.00
CA ARG A 39 18.98 7.35 6.56
C ARG A 39 19.80 7.16 7.83
N ALA A 40 21.05 7.65 7.85
CA ALA A 40 21.92 7.58 9.03
C ALA A 40 21.32 8.37 10.21
N ASN A 41 20.86 9.59 9.94
CA ASN A 41 20.21 10.43 10.95
C ASN A 41 18.90 9.81 11.46
N LEU A 42 18.11 9.19 10.57
CA LEU A 42 16.89 8.46 10.94
C LEU A 42 17.21 7.30 11.89
N GLN A 43 18.21 6.48 11.56
CA GLN A 43 18.63 5.37 12.42
C GLN A 43 19.12 5.86 13.79
N ALA A 44 19.88 6.96 13.83
CA ALA A 44 20.30 7.57 15.09
C ALA A 44 19.09 8.01 15.93
N LYS A 45 18.08 8.65 15.33
CA LYS A 45 16.83 9.03 16.00
C LYS A 45 16.07 7.82 16.54
N LEU A 46 15.94 6.75 15.76
CA LEU A 46 15.31 5.49 16.19
C LEU A 46 16.02 4.90 17.41
N ARG A 47 17.35 4.78 17.37
CA ARG A 47 18.14 4.24 18.49
C ARG A 47 18.07 5.13 19.73
N ASN A 48 18.05 6.45 19.56
CA ASN A 48 17.86 7.40 20.66
C ASN A 48 16.49 7.24 21.33
N ASP A 49 15.44 6.90 20.56
CA ASP A 49 14.10 6.54 21.07
C ASP A 49 13.99 5.08 21.56
N LYS A 50 15.12 4.38 21.70
CA LYS A 50 15.19 2.97 22.14
C LYS A 50 14.48 1.99 21.19
N VAL A 51 14.26 2.39 19.93
CA VAL A 51 13.88 1.46 18.86
C VAL A 51 15.17 0.93 18.24
N THR A 52 15.54 -0.30 18.57
CA THR A 52 16.82 -0.91 18.15
C THR A 52 16.65 -2.19 17.35
N ASN A 53 15.43 -2.71 17.23
CA ASN A 53 15.11 -3.97 16.54
C ASN A 53 14.79 -3.73 15.05
N PHE A 54 15.68 -3.05 14.33
CA PHE A 54 15.52 -2.82 12.90
C PHE A 54 16.79 -3.16 12.13
N ASP A 55 16.60 -3.50 10.86
CA ASP A 55 17.64 -3.83 9.89
C ASP A 55 17.30 -3.09 8.59
N PHE A 56 18.19 -2.22 8.11
CA PHE A 56 17.96 -1.58 6.83
C PHE A 56 18.35 -2.56 5.74
N VAL A 57 17.54 -2.69 4.69
CA VAL A 57 17.77 -3.70 3.65
C VAL A 57 17.69 -3.10 2.26
N GLY A 58 18.45 -3.69 1.33
CA GLY A 58 18.46 -3.33 -0.08
C GLY A 58 19.75 -3.76 -0.75
N SER A 59 19.79 -3.72 -2.07
CA SER A 59 20.95 -4.14 -2.86
C SER A 59 22.09 -3.12 -2.87
N GLN A 60 21.80 -1.86 -2.54
CA GLN A 60 22.75 -0.75 -2.61
C GLN A 60 23.31 -0.39 -1.23
N LYS A 61 24.53 0.13 -1.23
CA LYS A 61 25.19 0.71 -0.06
C LYS A 61 25.70 2.10 -0.40
N SER A 62 25.60 3.03 0.56
CA SER A 62 26.30 4.31 0.51
C SER A 62 27.18 4.45 1.74
N THR A 63 28.10 5.41 1.77
CA THR A 63 28.93 5.67 2.96
C THR A 63 28.45 6.91 3.67
N CYS A 64 27.68 6.73 4.73
CA CYS A 64 27.25 7.81 5.62
C CYS A 64 27.96 7.74 6.97
N GLY A 65 28.36 8.91 7.48
CA GLY A 65 28.99 9.03 8.79
C GLY A 65 28.03 8.68 9.93
N GLY A 66 28.60 8.38 11.10
CA GLY A 66 27.86 8.02 12.31
C GLY A 66 28.25 6.64 12.85
N THR A 67 27.77 6.32 14.04
CA THR A 67 28.09 5.07 14.74
C THR A 67 27.04 4.00 14.43
N ASN A 68 27.50 2.79 14.09
CA ASN A 68 26.65 1.62 13.81
C ASN A 68 25.55 1.93 12.78
N VAL A 69 25.90 2.71 11.75
CA VAL A 69 24.98 3.01 10.66
C VAL A 69 24.94 1.82 9.73
N ASP A 70 23.75 1.27 9.57
CA ASP A 70 23.45 0.32 8.51
C ASP A 70 23.40 1.09 7.18
N GLN A 71 24.21 0.67 6.23
CA GLN A 71 24.43 1.42 5.00
C GLN A 71 23.49 0.99 3.88
N ASP A 72 22.69 -0.04 4.08
CA ASP A 72 21.86 -0.66 3.06
C ASP A 72 20.68 0.25 2.65
N HIS A 73 20.34 0.20 1.36
CA HIS A 73 19.18 0.87 0.77
C HIS A 73 18.88 0.32 -0.63
N GLU A 74 17.73 0.70 -1.18
CA GLU A 74 17.30 0.41 -2.55
C GLU A 74 17.10 1.72 -3.32
N GLY A 75 18.16 2.54 -3.31
CA GLY A 75 18.19 3.87 -3.93
C GLY A 75 19.12 3.90 -5.13
N HIS A 76 18.58 4.12 -6.33
CA HIS A 76 19.38 4.10 -7.57
C HIS A 76 19.37 5.46 -8.29
N PRO A 77 20.49 6.20 -8.31
CA PRO A 77 20.58 7.50 -8.98
C PRO A 77 20.09 7.49 -10.43
N GLY A 78 19.38 8.56 -10.83
CA GLY A 78 18.81 8.72 -12.17
C GLY A 78 17.56 7.89 -12.48
N SER A 79 17.11 7.04 -11.56
CA SER A 79 15.98 6.13 -11.80
C SER A 79 14.63 6.82 -11.73
N GLN A 80 13.70 6.29 -12.54
CA GLN A 80 12.31 6.74 -12.66
C GLN A 80 11.34 5.64 -12.18
N ALA A 81 10.21 6.02 -11.60
CA ALA A 81 9.14 5.10 -11.22
C ALA A 81 8.61 4.31 -12.43
N VAL A 82 8.37 5.02 -13.54
CA VAL A 82 7.88 4.42 -14.78
C VAL A 82 8.85 3.35 -15.30
N ASP A 83 10.16 3.63 -15.24
CA ASP A 83 11.18 2.68 -15.72
C ASP A 83 11.34 1.46 -14.80
N TYR A 84 11.19 1.63 -13.48
CA TYR A 84 11.18 0.49 -12.55
C TYR A 84 10.05 -0.48 -12.83
N VAL A 85 8.86 0.05 -13.13
CA VAL A 85 7.71 -0.77 -13.50
C VAL A 85 7.97 -1.46 -14.84
N ALA A 86 8.40 -0.71 -15.86
CA ALA A 86 8.66 -1.27 -17.19
C ALA A 86 9.71 -2.40 -17.18
N LYS A 87 10.69 -2.33 -16.27
CA LYS A 87 11.78 -3.32 -16.16
C LYS A 87 11.52 -4.42 -15.12
N GLY A 88 10.45 -4.31 -14.32
CA GLY A 88 10.17 -5.27 -13.25
C GLY A 88 11.24 -5.29 -12.14
N ASN A 89 11.92 -4.16 -11.90
CA ASN A 89 13.06 -4.15 -10.99
C ASN A 89 12.67 -4.43 -9.54
N LEU A 90 11.57 -3.83 -9.07
CA LEU A 90 11.20 -3.88 -7.66
C LEU A 90 10.90 -5.30 -7.18
N THR A 91 10.29 -6.17 -8.00
CA THR A 91 10.05 -7.57 -7.61
C THR A 91 11.34 -8.32 -7.31
N VAL A 92 12.41 -8.08 -8.08
CA VAL A 92 13.72 -8.69 -7.84
C VAL A 92 14.30 -8.25 -6.51
N TRP A 93 14.25 -6.95 -6.21
CA TRP A 93 14.77 -6.40 -4.95
C TRP A 93 13.97 -6.85 -3.73
N LEU A 94 12.64 -6.91 -3.86
CA LEU A 94 11.75 -7.45 -2.83
C LEU A 94 12.04 -8.93 -2.55
N ASP A 95 12.40 -9.72 -3.56
CA ASP A 95 12.75 -11.13 -3.37
C ASP A 95 14.09 -11.33 -2.68
N GLN A 96 15.09 -10.53 -3.04
CA GLN A 96 16.42 -10.59 -2.45
C GLN A 96 16.46 -10.03 -1.03
N ASN A 97 15.73 -8.94 -0.78
CA ASN A 97 15.77 -8.16 0.44
C ASN A 97 14.34 -7.89 0.96
N PRO A 98 13.58 -8.91 1.38
CA PRO A 98 12.16 -8.75 1.72
C PRO A 98 11.97 -7.79 2.91
N PRO A 99 11.28 -6.64 2.74
CA PRO A 99 11.07 -5.70 3.81
C PRO A 99 9.71 -5.89 4.50
N ASP A 100 9.64 -5.45 5.76
CA ASP A 100 8.38 -5.26 6.48
C ASP A 100 7.87 -3.82 6.34
N VAL A 101 8.81 -2.87 6.22
CA VAL A 101 8.55 -1.44 6.05
C VAL A 101 9.28 -0.92 4.82
N ILE A 102 8.62 -0.16 3.96
CA ILE A 102 9.27 0.59 2.87
C ILE A 102 9.17 2.10 3.12
N LEU A 103 10.28 2.82 2.95
CA LEU A 103 10.33 4.28 2.91
C LEU A 103 10.49 4.71 1.46
N MET A 104 9.41 5.16 0.81
CA MET A 104 9.39 5.46 -0.62
C MET A 104 9.52 6.97 -0.87
N LEU A 105 10.52 7.37 -1.65
CA LEU A 105 10.65 8.70 -2.26
C LEU A 105 11.19 8.54 -3.68
N LEU A 106 10.30 8.63 -4.67
CA LEU A 106 10.60 8.34 -6.08
C LEU A 106 9.69 9.16 -6.98
N GLY A 107 10.20 9.74 -8.07
CA GLY A 107 9.41 10.56 -8.99
C GLY A 107 10.13 11.80 -9.52
N THR A 108 11.19 12.26 -8.83
CA THR A 108 11.94 13.46 -9.23
C THR A 108 12.48 13.33 -10.65
N ASN A 109 13.08 12.19 -10.99
CA ASN A 109 13.62 11.95 -12.34
C ASN A 109 12.52 11.73 -13.38
N ASP A 110 11.35 11.21 -13.00
CA ASP A 110 10.22 11.08 -13.93
C ASP A 110 9.79 12.47 -14.43
N VAL A 111 9.74 13.45 -13.53
CA VAL A 111 9.45 14.85 -13.87
C VAL A 111 10.64 15.50 -14.60
N LEU A 112 11.83 15.42 -14.01
CA LEU A 112 13.00 16.19 -14.42
C LEU A 112 13.63 15.68 -15.73
N ILE A 113 13.78 14.36 -15.85
CA ILE A 113 14.46 13.71 -16.97
C ILE A 113 13.44 13.15 -17.96
N GLY A 114 12.51 12.34 -17.44
CA GLY A 114 11.53 11.64 -18.26
C GLY A 114 10.42 12.51 -18.81
N LYS A 115 10.21 13.71 -18.23
CA LYS A 115 9.09 14.62 -18.55
C LYS A 115 7.75 13.87 -18.58
N ARG A 116 7.60 12.89 -17.67
CA ARG A 116 6.43 12.02 -17.59
C ARG A 116 5.24 12.81 -17.06
N SER A 117 4.05 12.47 -17.54
CA SER A 117 2.82 13.05 -16.99
C SER A 117 2.61 12.60 -15.54
N THR A 118 1.95 13.43 -14.73
CA THR A 118 1.55 13.04 -13.37
C THR A 118 0.73 11.74 -13.38
N GLY A 119 -0.16 11.56 -14.36
CA GLY A 119 -0.97 10.35 -14.51
C GLY A 119 -0.13 9.08 -14.71
N ASP A 120 0.91 9.13 -15.55
CA ASP A 120 1.79 7.97 -15.78
C ASP A 120 2.59 7.61 -14.53
N ILE A 121 3.04 8.62 -13.79
CA ILE A 121 3.78 8.43 -12.55
C ILE A 121 2.87 7.78 -11.48
N LEU A 122 1.62 8.24 -11.35
CA LEU A 122 0.65 7.63 -10.42
C LEU A 122 0.33 6.18 -10.80
N LYS A 123 0.16 5.88 -12.11
CA LYS A 123 -0.02 4.49 -12.59
C LYS A 123 1.19 3.61 -12.26
N ALA A 124 2.40 4.17 -12.35
CA ALA A 124 3.61 3.46 -11.93
C ALA A 124 3.59 3.19 -10.42
N TYR A 125 3.20 4.17 -9.59
CA TYR A 125 3.05 3.97 -8.15
C TYR A 125 2.02 2.89 -7.81
N ASP A 126 0.91 2.81 -8.56
CA ASP A 126 -0.10 1.76 -8.36
C ASP A 126 0.51 0.36 -8.54
N THR A 127 1.30 0.20 -9.60
CA THR A 127 2.00 -1.05 -9.88
C THR A 127 3.05 -1.37 -8.81
N LEU A 128 3.84 -0.38 -8.39
CA LEU A 128 4.85 -0.58 -7.35
C LEU A 128 4.21 -0.98 -6.00
N ILE A 129 3.13 -0.32 -5.58
CA ILE A 129 2.40 -0.67 -4.35
C ILE A 129 1.79 -2.08 -4.46
N ALA A 130 1.25 -2.45 -5.63
CA ALA A 130 0.75 -3.80 -5.85
C ALA A 130 1.86 -4.86 -5.72
N GLN A 131 3.05 -4.61 -6.26
CA GLN A 131 4.22 -5.49 -6.11
C GLN A 131 4.67 -5.61 -4.65
N MET A 132 4.70 -4.50 -3.91
CA MET A 132 5.00 -4.49 -2.47
C MET A 132 4.03 -5.39 -1.70
N ARG A 133 2.73 -5.25 -1.95
CA ARG A 133 1.67 -6.04 -1.28
C ARG A 133 1.65 -7.49 -1.70
N ALA A 134 1.97 -7.79 -2.95
CA ALA A 134 2.14 -9.16 -3.42
C ALA A 134 3.29 -9.86 -2.69
N LYS A 135 4.39 -9.13 -2.39
CA LYS A 135 5.49 -9.68 -1.60
C LYS A 135 5.13 -9.86 -0.13
N ASN A 136 4.55 -8.82 0.47
CA ASN A 136 4.15 -8.82 1.86
C ASN A 136 2.79 -8.12 1.99
N PRO A 137 1.68 -8.86 2.16
CA PRO A 137 0.35 -8.28 2.25
C PRO A 137 0.14 -7.44 3.52
N LYS A 138 1.09 -7.48 4.46
CA LYS A 138 1.10 -6.68 5.69
C LYS A 138 2.16 -5.56 5.68
N MET A 139 2.75 -5.27 4.53
CA MET A 139 3.82 -4.28 4.44
C MET A 139 3.33 -2.90 4.86
N HIS A 140 4.10 -2.23 5.72
CA HIS A 140 3.88 -0.82 6.06
C HIS A 140 4.62 0.05 5.03
N ILE A 141 3.88 0.90 4.32
CA ILE A 141 4.44 1.75 3.27
C ILE A 141 4.43 3.19 3.76
N ILE A 142 5.60 3.78 3.92
CA ILE A 142 5.77 5.18 4.27
C ILE A 142 6.10 5.93 2.98
N PHE A 143 5.12 6.67 2.47
CA PHE A 143 5.18 7.31 1.15
C PHE A 143 5.46 8.80 1.32
N SER A 144 6.64 9.23 0.88
CA SER A 144 7.03 10.64 0.85
C SER A 144 6.64 11.32 -0.45
N ASN A 145 6.22 12.59 -0.36
CA ASN A 145 6.31 13.49 -1.51
C ASN A 145 7.79 13.84 -1.81
N LEU A 146 8.02 14.55 -2.92
CA LEU A 146 9.35 14.89 -3.42
C LEU A 146 9.87 16.20 -2.81
N LEU A 147 11.19 16.38 -2.77
CA LEU A 147 11.82 17.64 -2.38
C LEU A 147 11.62 18.72 -3.46
N PRO A 148 11.58 20.02 -3.10
CA PRO A 148 11.60 21.11 -4.09
C PRO A 148 12.93 21.17 -4.85
N LEU A 149 12.90 21.81 -6.02
CA LEU A 149 14.08 22.11 -6.83
C LEU A 149 14.43 23.60 -6.76
N ASP A 150 15.72 23.93 -6.74
CA ASP A 150 16.21 25.30 -6.88
C ASP A 150 16.06 25.75 -8.34
N THR A 151 15.15 26.69 -8.60
CA THR A 151 14.85 27.18 -9.95
C THR A 151 15.97 28.03 -10.56
N ALA A 152 16.98 28.42 -9.78
CA ALA A 152 18.19 29.04 -10.31
C ALA A 152 19.12 28.01 -10.98
N ARG A 153 18.98 26.73 -10.66
CA ARG A 153 19.85 25.63 -11.14
C ARG A 153 19.10 24.63 -12.01
N TRP A 154 17.80 24.51 -11.82
CA TRP A 154 16.93 23.55 -12.51
C TRP A 154 15.81 24.27 -13.26
N PRO A 155 15.31 23.71 -14.37
CA PRO A 155 14.25 24.35 -15.16
C PRO A 155 13.00 24.62 -14.32
N GLN A 156 12.42 25.83 -14.46
CA GLN A 156 11.16 26.20 -13.79
C GLN A 156 10.05 25.17 -14.06
N THR A 157 9.96 24.66 -15.30
CA THR A 157 8.98 23.63 -15.69
C THR A 157 9.11 22.34 -14.87
N ALA A 158 10.33 21.98 -14.44
CA ALA A 158 10.56 20.82 -13.58
C ALA A 158 10.11 21.11 -12.15
N ALA A 159 10.43 22.30 -11.62
CA ALA A 159 9.96 22.72 -10.29
C ALA A 159 8.43 22.75 -10.21
N ASP A 160 7.75 23.29 -11.23
CA ASP A 160 6.29 23.28 -11.34
C ASP A 160 5.74 21.85 -11.45
N GLY A 161 6.41 20.98 -12.21
CA GLY A 161 6.08 19.56 -12.31
C GLY A 161 6.19 18.82 -10.97
N ILE A 162 7.20 19.13 -10.15
CA ILE A 162 7.35 18.61 -8.79
C ILE A 162 6.18 19.08 -7.91
N VAL A 163 5.78 20.34 -7.98
CA VAL A 163 4.63 20.88 -7.23
C VAL A 163 3.33 20.17 -7.63
N ASN A 164 3.10 20.00 -8.93
CA ASN A 164 1.92 19.31 -9.46
C ASN A 164 1.86 17.85 -8.99
N LEU A 165 2.97 17.12 -9.12
CA LEU A 165 3.07 15.74 -8.66
C LEU A 165 2.91 15.64 -7.14
N ASN A 166 3.51 16.54 -6.35
CA ASN A 166 3.36 16.55 -4.90
C ASN A 166 1.93 16.82 -4.44
N THR A 167 1.20 17.68 -5.16
CA THR A 167 -0.23 17.92 -4.93
C THR A 167 -1.02 16.63 -5.14
N ALA A 168 -0.75 15.90 -6.22
CA ALA A 168 -1.38 14.62 -6.48
C ALA A 168 -0.99 13.54 -5.45
N ILE A 169 0.29 13.42 -5.09
CA ILE A 169 0.77 12.45 -4.09
C ILE A 169 0.07 12.64 -2.74
N ARG A 170 -0.16 13.90 -2.32
CA ARG A 170 -0.82 14.21 -1.04
C ARG A 170 -2.22 13.61 -0.95
N GLN A 171 -2.95 13.54 -2.05
CA GLN A 171 -4.28 12.90 -2.12
C GLN A 171 -4.15 11.39 -2.38
N TYR A 172 -3.24 11.02 -3.27
CA TYR A 172 -3.03 9.64 -3.71
C TYR A 172 -2.57 8.72 -2.57
N ALA A 173 -1.52 9.07 -1.83
CA ALA A 173 -0.91 8.16 -0.86
C ALA A 173 -1.89 7.71 0.25
N PRO A 174 -2.66 8.60 0.90
CA PRO A 174 -3.68 8.20 1.87
C PRO A 174 -4.78 7.31 1.26
N SER A 175 -5.19 7.57 0.01
CA SER A 175 -6.22 6.79 -0.68
C SER A 175 -5.82 5.32 -0.91
N LYS A 176 -4.52 5.03 -0.91
CA LYS A 176 -4.00 3.67 -1.06
C LYS A 176 -3.90 2.91 0.26
N SER A 177 -4.10 3.55 1.40
CA SER A 177 -3.97 2.90 2.71
C SER A 177 -5.05 1.83 2.94
N THR A 178 -4.67 0.73 3.58
CA THR A 178 -5.60 -0.32 4.03
C THR A 178 -5.28 -0.68 5.48
N ARG A 179 -6.21 -1.37 6.16
CA ARG A 179 -5.96 -1.84 7.53
C ARG A 179 -4.76 -2.79 7.62
N ASP A 180 -4.63 -3.69 6.64
CA ASP A 180 -3.63 -4.76 6.69
C ASP A 180 -2.27 -4.30 6.15
N SER A 181 -2.25 -3.43 5.13
CA SER A 181 -1.06 -2.77 4.59
C SER A 181 -1.26 -1.26 4.58
N PRO A 182 -0.93 -0.56 5.70
CA PRO A 182 -1.14 0.88 5.82
C PRO A 182 -0.15 1.65 4.95
N VAL A 183 -0.65 2.73 4.34
CA VAL A 183 0.15 3.73 3.63
C VAL A 183 0.13 5.03 4.45
N THR A 184 1.29 5.44 4.95
CA THR A 184 1.46 6.67 5.73
C THR A 184 2.17 7.73 4.89
N PHE A 185 1.49 8.85 4.65
CA PHE A 185 2.05 9.97 3.91
C PHE A 185 3.08 10.75 4.76
N VAL A 186 4.19 11.14 4.13
CA VAL A 186 5.23 12.01 4.71
C VAL A 186 5.46 13.22 3.82
N ASP A 187 5.40 14.41 4.42
CA ASP A 187 5.68 15.67 3.74
C ASP A 187 7.13 16.11 3.98
N ASN A 188 8.00 15.80 3.01
CA ASN A 188 9.38 16.28 2.92
C ASN A 188 9.53 17.53 2.05
N PHE A 189 8.46 18.00 1.42
CA PHE A 189 8.47 19.22 0.61
C PHE A 189 8.33 20.48 1.48
N THR A 190 7.32 20.50 2.36
CA THR A 190 7.01 21.68 3.17
C THR A 190 8.15 22.00 4.15
N ASN A 191 8.56 23.27 4.18
CA ASN A 191 9.68 23.79 4.99
C ASN A 191 11.07 23.26 4.58
N PHE A 192 11.20 22.74 3.37
CA PHE A 192 12.47 22.44 2.72
C PHE A 192 12.84 23.60 1.79
N ASP A 193 14.02 24.19 1.99
CA ASP A 193 14.55 25.30 1.20
C ASP A 193 15.58 24.72 0.22
N PRO A 194 15.27 24.62 -1.08
CA PRO A 194 16.16 23.94 -2.01
C PRO A 194 17.50 24.67 -2.20
N VAL A 195 17.61 25.94 -1.84
CA VAL A 195 18.87 26.70 -1.93
C VAL A 195 19.76 26.39 -0.72
N LYS A 196 19.17 26.29 0.48
CA LYS A 196 19.92 26.12 1.73
C LYS A 196 20.11 24.67 2.15
N ASP A 197 19.17 23.80 1.80
CA ASP A 197 19.10 22.42 2.29
C ASP A 197 19.66 21.41 1.27
N THR A 198 20.16 21.86 0.12
CA THR A 198 20.75 21.00 -0.90
C THR A 198 22.21 21.36 -1.20
N THR A 199 22.92 20.48 -1.90
CA THR A 199 24.26 20.76 -2.44
C THR A 199 24.20 21.36 -3.85
N ASP A 200 23.23 20.94 -4.65
CA ASP A 200 23.14 21.20 -6.10
C ASP A 200 21.77 21.74 -6.55
N GLY A 201 20.88 22.07 -5.62
CA GLY A 201 19.51 22.47 -5.91
C GLY A 201 18.51 21.31 -5.95
N GLU A 202 18.95 20.07 -5.79
CA GLU A 202 18.11 18.86 -5.81
C GLU A 202 18.40 17.93 -4.62
N HIS A 203 19.68 17.66 -4.35
CA HIS A 203 20.11 16.64 -3.41
C HIS A 203 20.40 17.21 -2.02
N PRO A 204 19.82 16.63 -0.95
CA PRO A 204 19.96 17.17 0.39
C PRO A 204 21.43 17.19 0.86
N ASN A 205 21.84 18.33 1.42
CA ASN A 205 23.04 18.47 2.23
C ASN A 205 22.77 18.02 3.68
N ASP A 206 23.68 18.25 4.62
CA ASP A 206 23.51 17.82 6.01
C ASP A 206 22.26 18.39 6.68
N ALA A 207 21.93 19.66 6.43
CA ALA A 207 20.71 20.29 6.97
C ALA A 207 19.45 19.68 6.35
N GLY A 208 19.43 19.48 5.03
CA GLY A 208 18.33 18.80 4.34
C GLY A 208 18.16 17.36 4.79
N ASN A 209 19.26 16.63 4.98
CA ASN A 209 19.25 15.25 5.47
C ASN A 209 18.63 15.17 6.87
N GLU A 210 18.93 16.12 7.75
CA GLU A 210 18.36 16.17 9.09
C GLU A 210 16.86 16.50 9.09
N LYS A 211 16.41 17.40 8.22
CA LYS A 211 14.98 17.69 8.02
C LYS A 211 14.23 16.44 7.58
N MET A 212 14.76 15.74 6.58
CA MET A 212 14.16 14.50 6.08
C MET A 212 14.09 13.42 7.15
N ALA A 213 15.19 13.18 7.86
CA ALA A 213 15.23 12.21 8.96
C ALA A 213 14.19 12.51 10.04
N THR A 214 13.98 13.79 10.35
CA THR A 214 12.96 14.22 11.32
C THR A 214 11.54 13.92 10.84
N LYS A 215 11.24 14.10 9.55
CA LYS A 215 9.92 13.80 8.98
C LYS A 215 9.65 12.29 8.90
N PHE A 216 10.65 11.49 8.55
CA PHE A 216 10.51 10.02 8.50
C PHE A 216 10.50 9.34 9.87
N PHE A 217 11.02 10.00 10.91
CA PHE A 217 11.22 9.37 12.22
C PHE A 217 9.94 8.83 12.85
N GLY A 218 8.91 9.67 13.04
CA GLY A 218 7.65 9.26 13.68
C GLY A 218 6.98 8.08 12.95
N PRO A 219 6.69 8.21 11.64
CA PRO A 219 6.09 7.14 10.85
C PRO A 219 6.90 5.83 10.88
N THR A 220 8.23 5.90 10.73
CA THR A 220 9.10 4.71 10.73
C THR A 220 9.09 4.01 12.10
N ARG A 221 9.23 4.80 13.17
CA ARG A 221 9.16 4.31 14.55
C ARG A 221 7.83 3.60 14.83
N ASP A 222 6.73 4.20 14.41
CA ASP A 222 5.39 3.68 14.68
C ASP A 222 5.12 2.39 13.88
N ALA A 223 5.59 2.32 12.64
CA ALA A 223 5.54 1.09 11.84
C ALA A 223 6.34 -0.06 12.49
N ILE A 224 7.60 0.19 12.91
CA ILE A 224 8.43 -0.81 13.59
C ILE A 224 7.76 -1.31 14.87
N LYS A 225 7.21 -0.40 15.69
CA LYS A 225 6.50 -0.75 16.93
C LYS A 225 5.23 -1.57 16.67
N ALA A 226 4.45 -1.22 15.63
CA ALA A 226 3.22 -1.93 15.27
C ALA A 226 3.49 -3.39 14.85
N ILE A 227 4.53 -3.62 14.04
CA ILE A 227 4.95 -4.95 13.62
C ILE A 227 5.44 -5.76 14.83
N SER A 228 6.36 -5.18 15.62
CA SER A 228 6.91 -5.83 16.82
C SER A 228 5.84 -6.21 17.85
N GLY A 229 4.82 -5.37 18.02
CA GLY A 229 3.71 -5.62 18.94
C GLY A 229 2.76 -6.73 18.45
N THR A 230 2.61 -6.88 17.14
CA THR A 230 1.80 -7.96 16.54
C THR A 230 2.46 -9.32 16.74
N ASP A 231 3.77 -9.40 16.53
CA ASP A 231 4.52 -10.65 16.70
C ASP A 231 4.54 -11.11 18.16
N THR A 232 4.64 -10.16 19.10
CA THR A 232 4.58 -10.46 20.54
C THR A 232 3.24 -11.07 20.92
N LYS A 233 2.12 -10.55 20.39
CA LYS A 233 0.78 -11.12 20.62
C LYS A 233 0.65 -12.51 20.01
N GLN A 234 1.16 -12.72 18.80
CA GLN A 234 1.11 -14.04 18.15
C GLN A 234 1.96 -15.08 18.88
N LYS A 235 3.17 -14.74 19.32
CA LYS A 235 4.01 -15.62 20.15
C LYS A 235 3.36 -15.94 21.49
N GLY A 236 2.77 -14.95 22.17
CA GLY A 236 2.05 -15.16 23.42
C GLY A 236 0.84 -16.10 23.28
N GLN A 237 0.09 -15.98 22.19
CA GLN A 237 -1.04 -16.88 21.89
C GLN A 237 -0.57 -18.29 21.52
N ALA A 238 0.48 -18.42 20.72
CA ALA A 238 1.06 -19.72 20.37
C ALA A 238 1.61 -20.45 21.61
N GLN A 239 2.26 -19.71 22.50
CA GLN A 239 2.80 -20.26 23.73
C GLN A 239 1.71 -20.62 24.75
N ALA A 240 0.67 -19.81 24.89
CA ALA A 240 -0.50 -20.17 25.71
C ALA A 240 -1.22 -21.43 25.17
N ALA A 241 -1.28 -21.61 23.85
CA ALA A 241 -1.81 -22.83 23.24
C ALA A 241 -0.90 -24.05 23.51
N GLN A 242 0.42 -23.89 23.47
CA GLN A 242 1.36 -24.95 23.83
C GLN A 242 1.30 -25.34 25.31
N ASP A 243 1.17 -24.36 26.22
CA ASP A 243 1.01 -24.61 27.65
C ASP A 243 -0.31 -25.32 27.96
N GLN A 244 -1.38 -24.99 27.24
CA GLN A 244 -2.66 -25.72 27.34
C GLN A 244 -2.56 -27.17 26.84
N LEU A 245 -1.80 -27.44 25.77
CA LEU A 245 -1.53 -28.82 25.34
C LEU A 245 -0.68 -29.59 26.36
N ALA A 246 0.34 -28.97 26.94
CA ALA A 246 1.22 -29.58 27.94
C ALA A 246 0.53 -29.84 29.29
N ALA A 247 -0.51 -29.06 29.62
CA ALA A 247 -1.32 -29.24 30.82
C ALA A 247 -2.42 -30.32 30.67
N THR A 248 -2.55 -30.97 29.51
CA THR A 248 -3.53 -32.05 29.32
C THR A 248 -3.08 -33.30 30.10
N PRO A 249 -3.82 -33.78 31.11
CA PRO A 249 -3.47 -35.02 31.79
C PRO A 249 -3.56 -36.19 30.79
N THR A 250 -2.52 -37.01 30.74
CA THR A 250 -2.50 -38.25 29.97
C THR A 250 -3.66 -39.14 30.43
N LEU A 251 -4.75 -39.17 29.66
CA LEU A 251 -5.80 -40.16 29.84
C LEU A 251 -5.20 -41.52 29.52
N THR A 252 -4.97 -42.33 30.55
CA THR A 252 -4.67 -43.75 30.43
C THR A 252 -5.83 -44.42 29.72
N THR A 253 -5.63 -44.77 28.44
CA THR A 253 -6.54 -45.63 27.68
C THR A 253 -6.62 -46.99 28.36
N SER A 254 -7.71 -47.23 29.08
CA SER A 254 -8.07 -48.57 29.55
C SER A 254 -8.57 -49.37 28.34
N THR A 255 -7.82 -50.39 27.97
CA THR A 255 -8.13 -51.31 26.88
C THR A 255 -9.42 -52.07 27.18
N VAL A 256 -10.54 -51.68 26.57
CA VAL A 256 -11.73 -52.53 26.50
C VAL A 256 -11.55 -53.50 25.35
N LYS A 257 -11.37 -54.79 25.67
CA LYS A 257 -11.42 -55.90 24.70
C LYS A 257 -12.83 -55.97 24.10
N SER A 258 -12.99 -55.48 22.87
CA SER A 258 -14.15 -55.81 22.04
C SER A 258 -13.90 -57.16 21.36
N THR A 259 -14.78 -58.13 21.61
CA THR A 259 -14.81 -59.43 20.93
C THR A 259 -15.55 -59.25 19.60
N ALA A 260 -14.80 -59.08 18.51
CA ALA A 260 -15.36 -59.12 17.16
C ALA A 260 -15.43 -60.57 16.67
N GLN A 261 -16.64 -61.08 16.50
CA GLN A 261 -16.92 -62.39 15.93
C GLN A 261 -16.89 -62.26 14.40
N ALA A 262 -15.94 -62.95 13.78
CA ALA A 262 -15.81 -63.02 12.33
C ALA A 262 -16.96 -63.84 11.72
N LYS A 263 -17.60 -63.31 10.67
CA LYS A 263 -18.35 -64.11 9.71
C LYS A 263 -17.96 -63.67 8.30
N SER A 264 -17.26 -64.56 7.61
CA SER A 264 -16.84 -64.45 6.23
C SER A 264 -18.01 -64.69 5.28
N THR A 265 -18.07 -63.97 4.16
CA THR A 265 -18.46 -64.51 2.84
C THR A 265 -18.00 -63.58 1.72
N SER A 266 -17.02 -64.08 0.95
CA SER A 266 -16.84 -64.01 -0.52
C SER A 266 -17.31 -62.79 -1.34
N ALA A 267 -16.35 -62.19 -2.05
CA ALA A 267 -16.53 -61.49 -3.33
C ALA A 267 -16.79 -62.51 -4.49
N PRO A 268 -17.21 -62.11 -5.72
CA PRO A 268 -16.32 -61.37 -6.64
C PRO A 268 -16.97 -60.31 -7.57
N SER A 269 -16.07 -59.51 -8.17
CA SER A 269 -16.09 -58.66 -9.38
C SER A 269 -17.35 -58.48 -10.24
N SER A 270 -17.61 -57.27 -10.75
CA SER A 270 -17.15 -56.79 -12.08
C SER A 270 -17.88 -55.50 -12.55
N SER A 271 -17.11 -54.64 -13.22
CA SER A 271 -17.42 -53.69 -14.32
C SER A 271 -18.84 -53.16 -14.57
N GLN A 272 -19.00 -51.85 -14.75
CA GLN A 272 -19.03 -51.17 -16.06
C GLN A 272 -19.46 -49.69 -15.89
N ALA A 273 -18.80 -48.83 -16.67
CA ALA A 273 -19.29 -47.50 -17.02
C ALA A 273 -20.27 -47.64 -18.18
N GLN A 274 -21.35 -46.86 -18.22
CA GLN A 274 -21.79 -46.16 -19.43
C GLN A 274 -22.95 -45.19 -19.15
N SER A 275 -22.99 -44.23 -20.06
CA SER A 275 -23.96 -43.17 -20.35
C SER A 275 -25.43 -43.61 -20.30
N ASP A 276 -26.33 -42.65 -20.13
CA ASP A 276 -27.19 -42.27 -21.26
C ASP A 276 -27.98 -40.97 -21.00
N GLU A 277 -28.08 -40.27 -22.11
CA GLU A 277 -28.76 -39.02 -22.42
C GLU A 277 -30.24 -39.30 -22.78
N LEU A 278 -30.95 -38.25 -23.22
CA LEU A 278 -32.33 -38.17 -23.73
C LEU A 278 -33.39 -37.84 -22.67
N GLY A 279 -34.24 -36.83 -22.86
CA GLY A 279 -34.42 -35.97 -24.02
C GLY A 279 -35.76 -35.24 -23.94
N ASP A 280 -35.70 -33.95 -24.26
CA ASP A 280 -36.59 -33.26 -25.20
C ASP A 280 -38.09 -33.10 -24.87
N ARG A 281 -38.50 -31.85 -24.65
CA ARG A 281 -39.64 -31.26 -25.37
C ARG A 281 -39.35 -29.83 -25.80
N ARG A 282 -39.28 -29.71 -27.12
CA ARG A 282 -39.19 -28.52 -27.97
C ARG A 282 -40.51 -27.72 -28.08
N ALA A 283 -40.30 -26.44 -28.42
CA ALA A 283 -41.16 -25.49 -29.16
C ALA A 283 -42.17 -24.66 -28.35
N GLN A 284 -41.98 -23.34 -28.29
CA GLN A 284 -42.33 -22.41 -29.38
C GLN A 284 -41.59 -21.08 -29.25
N ASP A 285 -41.34 -20.49 -30.42
CA ASP A 285 -40.63 -19.24 -30.71
C ASP A 285 -41.65 -18.10 -30.95
N GLN A 286 -41.14 -16.88 -30.80
CA GLN A 286 -41.60 -15.60 -31.34
C GLN A 286 -42.32 -14.58 -30.43
N SER A 287 -41.56 -13.49 -30.25
CA SER A 287 -41.87 -12.07 -30.52
C SER A 287 -42.42 -11.17 -29.40
N ASP A 288 -41.67 -10.08 -29.24
CA ASP A 288 -42.05 -8.74 -28.77
C ASP A 288 -42.09 -8.47 -27.26
N THR A 289 -40.92 -8.20 -26.70
CA THR A 289 -40.78 -7.47 -25.42
C THR A 289 -40.50 -5.99 -25.68
N GLU A 290 -41.53 -5.17 -25.48
CA GLU A 290 -41.44 -3.73 -25.26
C GLU A 290 -41.19 -3.51 -23.75
N TYR A 291 -40.00 -3.04 -23.37
CA TYR A 291 -39.69 -2.62 -22.00
C TYR A 291 -39.63 -1.08 -21.93
N PRO A 292 -40.29 -0.43 -20.94
CA PRO A 292 -40.36 1.01 -20.86
C PRO A 292 -39.04 1.65 -20.37
N ALA A 293 -38.77 2.86 -20.87
CA ALA A 293 -37.68 3.71 -20.41
C ALA A 293 -37.77 3.95 -18.89
N SER A 294 -36.69 3.64 -18.18
CA SER A 294 -36.57 3.87 -16.74
C SER A 294 -36.17 5.33 -16.49
N PHE A 295 -37.09 6.15 -15.99
CA PHE A 295 -36.77 7.48 -15.44
C PHE A 295 -36.40 7.34 -13.96
N VAL A 296 -35.39 8.07 -13.49
CA VAL A 296 -35.05 8.18 -12.07
C VAL A 296 -35.37 9.60 -11.62
N SER A 297 -36.36 9.75 -10.73
CA SER A 297 -36.67 11.02 -10.05
C SER A 297 -35.97 11.05 -8.70
N ILE A 298 -35.25 12.14 -8.39
CA ILE A 298 -34.66 12.39 -7.08
C ILE A 298 -35.26 13.69 -6.54
N GLU A 299 -36.08 13.59 -5.49
CA GLU A 299 -36.53 14.74 -4.70
C GLU A 299 -35.50 15.04 -3.61
N LEU A 300 -35.01 16.29 -3.54
CA LEU A 300 -34.15 16.77 -2.47
C LEU A 300 -34.98 17.62 -1.50
N GLU A 301 -35.45 17.02 -0.41
CA GLU A 301 -35.97 17.77 0.74
C GLU A 301 -34.82 18.16 1.69
N GLY A 302 -34.70 19.46 2.00
CA GLY A 302 -33.86 19.96 3.10
C GLY A 302 -32.78 20.96 2.67
N ALA A 303 -32.85 22.17 3.23
CA ALA A 303 -31.95 23.28 2.92
C ALA A 303 -30.49 22.98 3.32
N MET A 304 -29.59 22.98 2.34
CA MET A 304 -28.14 23.02 2.55
C MET A 304 -27.50 24.13 1.69
N ALA A 305 -26.48 24.78 2.28
CA ALA A 305 -25.80 26.00 1.84
C ALA A 305 -25.09 25.86 0.47
N PRO A 306 -24.80 26.99 -0.24
CA PRO A 306 -24.53 27.01 -1.68
C PRO A 306 -23.15 26.49 -2.15
N GLU A 307 -22.43 25.72 -1.33
CA GLU A 307 -21.06 25.25 -1.66
C GLU A 307 -20.97 23.72 -1.95
N CYS A 308 -22.09 23.04 -2.15
CA CYS A 308 -22.12 21.59 -2.45
C CYS A 308 -22.51 21.20 -3.89
N LEU A 309 -22.36 22.10 -4.88
CA LEU A 309 -22.83 21.87 -6.26
C LEU A 309 -21.73 21.93 -7.34
N GLU A 310 -20.49 21.53 -7.04
CA GLU A 310 -19.48 21.22 -8.07
C GLU A 310 -19.11 19.73 -8.15
N MET A 311 -19.82 18.88 -7.41
CA MET A 311 -19.40 17.50 -7.17
C MET A 311 -20.38 16.46 -7.71
N PHE A 312 -21.00 16.69 -8.87
CA PHE A 312 -21.78 15.67 -9.60
C PHE A 312 -21.73 15.88 -11.13
N ALA A 313 -20.53 16.11 -11.66
CA ALA A 313 -20.16 15.88 -13.07
C ALA A 313 -18.64 15.80 -13.03
N VAL A 314 -18.00 14.63 -13.09
CA VAL A 314 -17.77 13.87 -14.32
C VAL A 314 -17.53 12.42 -13.90
N GLY A 315 -18.42 11.51 -14.30
CA GLY A 315 -18.16 10.08 -14.30
C GLY A 315 -18.33 9.59 -15.72
N ASP A 316 -17.24 9.52 -16.48
CA ASP A 316 -17.24 8.83 -17.76
C ASP A 316 -17.36 7.33 -17.51
N ILE A 317 -18.49 6.78 -17.94
CA ILE A 317 -18.74 5.35 -18.04
C ILE A 317 -18.12 4.91 -19.37
N GLU A 318 -16.91 4.33 -19.35
CA GLU A 318 -16.38 3.62 -20.51
C GLU A 318 -17.03 2.23 -20.61
N GLY A 319 -18.03 2.13 -21.48
CA GLY A 319 -18.57 0.87 -21.98
C GLY A 319 -18.95 1.05 -23.44
N THR A 320 -18.25 0.38 -24.35
CA THR A 320 -18.54 0.40 -25.79
C THR A 320 -19.90 -0.22 -26.07
N VAL A 321 -20.88 0.62 -26.41
CA VAL A 321 -22.10 0.23 -27.13
C VAL A 321 -22.37 1.31 -28.16
N GLU A 322 -22.39 0.94 -29.44
CA GLU A 322 -22.86 1.82 -30.51
C GLU A 322 -24.32 2.18 -30.23
N ALA A 323 -24.59 3.45 -29.92
CA ALA A 323 -25.94 3.97 -29.76
C ALA A 323 -26.10 5.25 -30.58
N GLU A 324 -26.75 5.11 -31.74
CA GLU A 324 -27.29 6.22 -32.50
C GLU A 324 -28.49 6.84 -31.73
N ARG A 325 -28.24 7.86 -30.89
CA ARG A 325 -29.11 9.03 -30.54
C ARG A 325 -28.79 9.62 -29.15
N PRO A 326 -28.95 10.94 -28.93
CA PRO A 326 -28.65 11.60 -27.66
C PRO A 326 -29.76 11.39 -26.61
N ILE A 327 -29.36 11.22 -25.34
CA ILE A 327 -30.23 11.19 -24.16
C ILE A 327 -30.43 12.63 -23.67
N GLY A 328 -31.68 13.11 -23.61
CA GLY A 328 -32.03 14.43 -23.08
C GLY A 328 -32.35 14.39 -21.58
N VAL A 329 -31.92 15.41 -20.83
CA VAL A 329 -32.24 15.62 -19.41
C VAL A 329 -33.08 16.90 -19.31
N GLU A 330 -34.27 16.82 -18.71
CA GLU A 330 -35.18 17.96 -18.49
C GLU A 330 -35.20 18.31 -17.00
N PHE A 331 -35.02 19.59 -16.66
CA PHE A 331 -35.07 20.09 -15.28
C PHE A 331 -36.34 20.91 -15.08
N THR A 332 -37.18 20.53 -14.12
CA THR A 332 -38.35 21.33 -13.72
C THR A 332 -38.14 21.93 -12.33
N GLY A 333 -38.09 23.27 -12.23
CA GLY A 333 -37.94 24.01 -10.97
C GLY A 333 -38.08 25.54 -11.15
N ASP A 334 -38.48 26.25 -10.09
CA ASP A 334 -39.04 27.63 -10.05
C ASP A 334 -38.27 28.70 -10.87
N SER A 335 -39.03 29.41 -11.70
CA SER A 335 -38.68 30.39 -12.76
C SER A 335 -37.91 31.67 -12.34
N ARG A 336 -37.07 31.63 -11.31
CA ARG A 336 -36.29 32.81 -10.85
C ARG A 336 -34.79 32.61 -10.74
N ILE A 337 -34.25 31.51 -11.26
CA ILE A 337 -32.80 31.23 -11.32
C ILE A 337 -32.41 30.76 -12.74
N LEU A 338 -32.77 31.54 -13.77
CA LEU A 338 -32.38 31.23 -15.16
C LEU A 338 -31.85 32.42 -15.97
N ASP A 339 -31.83 33.64 -15.42
CA ASP A 339 -31.36 34.84 -16.14
C ASP A 339 -29.88 35.19 -15.89
N HIS A 340 -29.09 34.31 -15.25
CA HIS A 340 -27.66 34.57 -15.00
C HIS A 340 -26.67 33.59 -15.64
N PHE A 341 -27.15 32.65 -16.46
CA PHE A 341 -26.28 31.68 -17.16
C PHE A 341 -26.24 31.81 -18.69
N ILE A 342 -27.03 32.71 -19.28
CA ILE A 342 -27.02 33.00 -20.72
C ILE A 342 -26.23 34.30 -20.98
N ASP A 343 -24.93 34.35 -20.69
CA ASP A 343 -24.06 35.41 -21.26
C ASP A 343 -22.55 35.09 -21.35
N ARG A 344 -22.11 33.83 -21.18
CA ARG A 344 -20.67 33.52 -21.28
C ARG A 344 -20.30 32.24 -22.03
N ARG A 345 -21.06 31.87 -23.06
CA ARG A 345 -20.58 30.92 -24.08
C ARG A 345 -21.02 31.32 -25.48
N SER A 346 -20.38 32.38 -25.97
CA SER A 346 -20.37 32.73 -27.39
C SER A 346 -18.92 32.91 -27.82
N TYR A 347 -18.25 31.83 -28.21
CA TYR A 347 -17.17 31.92 -29.19
C TYR A 347 -17.20 30.67 -30.06
N ASN A 348 -17.80 30.83 -31.24
CA ASN A 348 -17.81 29.86 -32.32
C ASN A 348 -16.37 29.71 -32.86
N ALA A 349 -15.92 28.46 -32.97
CA ALA A 349 -14.87 28.10 -33.91
C ALA A 349 -15.54 27.90 -35.27
N ASP A 350 -15.10 28.63 -36.29
CA ASP A 350 -15.45 28.37 -37.68
C ASP A 350 -14.16 28.17 -38.50
N PHE A 351 -14.13 27.09 -39.25
CA PHE A 351 -13.09 26.68 -40.18
C PHE A 351 -13.76 26.59 -41.56
N SER A 352 -13.45 27.49 -42.49
CA SER A 352 -13.11 27.16 -43.91
C SER A 352 -13.01 28.39 -44.86
N GLN A 353 -11.77 28.62 -45.36
CA GLN A 353 -11.34 28.88 -46.77
C GLN A 353 -11.82 30.18 -47.51
N PRO A 354 -11.21 30.63 -48.65
CA PRO A 354 -9.83 30.55 -49.17
C PRO A 354 -9.26 31.93 -49.69
N PHE A 355 -8.03 31.88 -50.24
CA PHE A 355 -7.20 32.88 -50.96
C PHE A 355 -6.09 33.59 -50.17
#